data_AF-A0A1R1MGM4-F1
#
_entry.id   AF-A0A1R1MGM4-F1
#
_cell.length_a   1.000
_cell.length_b   1.000
_cell.length_c   1.000
_cell.angle_alpha   90.00
_cell.angle_beta   90.00
_cell.angle_gamma   90.00
#
_symmetry.space_group_name_H-M   'P 1'
#
loop_
_entity.id
_entity.type
_entity.pdbx_description
1 polymer ?
#
loop_
_entity_poly.entity_id
_entity_poly.type
_entity_poly.pdbx_seq_one_letter_code
_entity_poly.pdbx_strand_id
1 'polypeptide(L)'
;MKLLRTPALLLSLLASNQAFSTETGTISNLIMSGPHDWNHPNMVQIDFGSDVMNTAGCSKRYAGIRQTEDNSHLVSLAIAAQMSQRDVHIELNPDDVYYPAENRCSIYRLSLAGYSDPGGEPPPPPPANDEDVLAPDNANLKLHYSMENIVDSTLIDETGNFNITLNGATETAGYLGQGLHFDGEDDYGTADLAALGTLDAITVSFWAKMRFPNRGPVALIAQPFDVHNQFNIHFSRQGGKLYWDFGDVARQGRAGIRWNRAWEETWTHFTFTAGTDGLNIYVNGNLEASRGKAQSVDFSQKTLGFMHHTRPGDSAANFRRHKAFMNGDIDQLRIFNRGLTPQEVNTLYSETLN
;
A
#
# COMPACT_ATOMS: atom_id res chain seq x y z
N MET A 1 -64.50 17.71 34.90
CA MET A 1 -63.58 16.83 35.64
C MET A 1 -63.64 15.43 35.03
N LYS A 2 -62.85 15.18 33.98
CA LYS A 2 -62.59 13.86 33.38
C LYS A 2 -61.15 13.90 32.89
N LEU A 3 -60.27 13.21 33.62
CA LEU A 3 -58.86 13.04 33.31
C LEU A 3 -58.73 12.04 32.15
N LEU A 4 -58.10 12.44 31.04
CA LEU A 4 -57.56 11.50 30.06
C LEU A 4 -56.10 11.19 30.42
N ARG A 5 -55.82 9.90 30.62
CA ARG A 5 -54.47 9.33 30.70
C ARG A 5 -53.99 9.03 29.27
N THR A 6 -52.85 9.58 28.88
CA THR A 6 -52.04 9.11 27.74
C THR A 6 -50.94 8.17 28.25
N PRO A 7 -50.69 7.00 27.61
CA PRO A 7 -49.58 6.14 27.96
C PRO A 7 -48.30 6.63 27.26
N ALA A 8 -47.22 6.79 28.04
CA ALA A 8 -45.88 6.99 27.51
C ALA A 8 -45.36 5.67 26.93
N LEU A 9 -45.04 5.67 25.63
CA LEU A 9 -44.37 4.57 24.95
C LEU A 9 -42.88 4.61 25.36
N LEU A 10 -42.46 3.65 26.19
CA LEU A 10 -41.06 3.47 26.57
C LEU A 10 -40.36 2.69 25.45
N LEU A 11 -39.55 3.37 24.64
CA LEU A 11 -38.70 2.75 23.62
C LEU A 11 -37.41 2.27 24.32
N SER A 12 -37.29 0.98 24.56
CA SER A 12 -36.08 0.37 25.11
C SER A 12 -35.00 0.30 24.03
N LEU A 13 -34.03 1.22 24.05
CA LEU A 13 -32.76 1.01 23.37
C LEU A 13 -31.94 -0.01 24.18
N LEU A 14 -31.80 -1.22 23.64
CA LEU A 14 -30.72 -2.13 24.00
C LEU A 14 -29.43 -1.55 23.42
N ALA A 15 -28.72 -0.74 24.21
CA ALA A 15 -27.32 -0.47 23.96
C ALA A 15 -26.55 -1.75 24.30
N SER A 16 -26.06 -2.46 23.28
CA SER A 16 -25.03 -3.46 23.43
C SER A 16 -23.76 -2.75 23.90
N ASN A 17 -23.54 -2.75 25.22
CA ASN A 17 -22.25 -2.38 25.80
C ASN A 17 -21.22 -3.43 25.36
N GLN A 18 -20.53 -3.21 24.24
CA GLN A 18 -19.21 -3.78 24.05
C GLN A 18 -18.28 -3.06 25.04
N ALA A 19 -18.19 -3.61 26.25
CA ALA A 19 -17.23 -3.15 27.24
C ALA A 19 -15.85 -3.63 26.79
N PHE A 20 -15.06 -2.73 26.20
CA PHE A 20 -13.64 -2.92 25.95
C PHE A 20 -12.93 -3.12 27.30
N SER A 21 -12.67 -4.38 27.67
CA SER A 21 -11.90 -4.74 28.85
C SER A 21 -10.42 -4.66 28.50
N THR A 22 -9.70 -3.73 29.13
CA THR A 22 -8.26 -3.54 28.92
C THR A 22 -7.46 -4.53 29.77
N GLU A 23 -6.89 -5.56 29.17
CA GLU A 23 -6.23 -6.66 29.89
C GLU A 23 -4.74 -6.71 29.59
N THR A 24 -3.90 -6.78 30.62
CA THR A 24 -2.43 -6.75 30.47
C THR A 24 -1.77 -7.97 31.09
N GLY A 25 -0.77 -8.56 30.40
CA GLY A 25 0.02 -9.65 30.95
C GLY A 25 1.26 -9.98 30.12
N THR A 26 2.19 -10.73 30.70
CA THR A 26 3.40 -11.21 30.01
C THR A 26 3.13 -12.52 29.27
N ILE A 27 3.54 -12.62 28.01
CA ILE A 27 3.44 -13.88 27.26
C ILE A 27 4.48 -14.87 27.79
N SER A 28 4.01 -15.97 28.38
CA SER A 28 4.89 -17.03 28.89
C SER A 28 5.29 -18.03 27.80
N ASN A 29 4.35 -18.37 26.90
CA ASN A 29 4.58 -19.33 25.84
C ASN A 29 3.74 -19.02 24.59
N LEU A 30 4.26 -19.39 23.43
CA LEU A 30 3.57 -19.36 22.14
C LEU A 30 3.59 -20.75 21.51
N ILE A 31 2.43 -21.22 21.05
CA ILE A 31 2.30 -22.50 20.34
C ILE A 31 1.69 -22.21 18.98
N MET A 32 2.42 -22.52 17.91
CA MET A 32 1.98 -22.30 16.54
C MET A 32 1.45 -23.61 15.95
N SER A 33 0.23 -23.57 15.42
CA SER A 33 -0.48 -24.74 14.91
C SER A 33 -0.85 -24.50 13.45
N GLY A 34 -0.36 -25.37 12.56
CA GLY A 34 -0.67 -25.29 11.13
C GLY A 34 -2.08 -25.78 10.78
N PRO A 35 -2.43 -25.86 9.48
CA PRO A 35 -3.78 -26.17 9.02
C PRO A 35 -4.23 -27.60 9.33
N HIS A 36 -3.30 -28.50 9.66
CA HIS A 36 -3.56 -29.91 9.96
C HIS A 36 -3.66 -30.23 11.46
N ASP A 37 -3.58 -29.22 12.34
CA ASP A 37 -3.83 -29.44 13.76
C ASP A 37 -5.32 -29.70 14.00
N TRP A 38 -5.64 -30.84 14.62
CA TRP A 38 -7.03 -31.28 14.80
C TRP A 38 -7.79 -30.53 15.91
N ASN A 39 -7.08 -29.86 16.82
CA ASN A 39 -7.70 -29.16 17.95
C ASN A 39 -7.91 -27.68 17.66
N HIS A 40 -6.96 -27.04 16.98
CA HIS A 40 -6.97 -25.60 16.70
C HIS A 40 -6.14 -25.32 15.43
N PRO A 41 -6.69 -25.60 14.23
CA PRO A 41 -5.98 -25.38 12.98
C PRO A 41 -5.74 -23.89 12.72
N ASN A 42 -4.55 -23.56 12.18
CA ASN A 42 -4.15 -22.19 11.82
C ASN A 42 -4.26 -21.20 12.98
N MET A 43 -3.70 -21.55 14.14
CA MET A 43 -3.73 -20.72 15.35
C MET A 43 -2.33 -20.53 15.93
N VAL A 44 -2.03 -19.29 16.35
CA VAL A 44 -0.98 -19.02 17.33
C VAL A 44 -1.64 -18.90 18.68
N GLN A 45 -1.43 -19.88 19.55
CA GLN A 45 -1.94 -19.88 20.91
C GLN A 45 -0.96 -19.18 21.83
N ILE A 46 -1.51 -18.35 22.72
CA ILE A 46 -0.77 -17.60 23.72
C ILE A 46 -1.13 -18.16 25.10
N ASP A 47 -0.11 -18.56 25.86
CA ASP A 47 -0.24 -18.88 27.29
C ASP A 47 0.42 -17.76 28.11
N PHE A 48 -0.35 -17.12 29.00
CA PHE A 48 0.15 -16.11 29.92
C PHE A 48 0.77 -16.70 31.21
N GLY A 49 0.73 -18.02 31.39
CA GLY A 49 1.33 -18.74 32.52
C GLY A 49 0.54 -18.60 33.83
N SER A 50 -0.37 -17.63 33.90
CA SER A 50 -1.26 -17.34 35.03
C SER A 50 -2.57 -16.71 34.54
N ASP A 51 -3.55 -16.64 35.43
CA ASP A 51 -4.86 -16.03 35.14
C ASP A 51 -4.74 -14.50 35.15
N VAL A 52 -4.50 -13.91 33.97
CA VAL A 52 -4.32 -12.46 33.78
C VAL A 52 -5.50 -11.80 33.06
N MET A 53 -6.31 -12.60 32.37
CA MET A 53 -7.47 -12.14 31.59
C MET A 53 -8.76 -12.20 32.40
N ASN A 54 -9.68 -11.26 32.14
CA ASN A 54 -10.96 -11.11 32.84
C ASN A 54 -12.17 -11.01 31.91
N THR A 55 -11.98 -11.18 30.60
CA THR A 55 -13.04 -11.07 29.62
C THR A 55 -14.09 -12.14 29.87
N ALA A 56 -15.34 -11.71 30.07
CA ALA A 56 -16.44 -12.62 30.37
C ALA A 56 -16.65 -13.62 29.23
N GLY A 57 -16.79 -14.90 29.58
CA GLY A 57 -16.95 -15.96 28.58
C GLY A 57 -15.65 -16.46 27.94
N CYS A 58 -14.51 -15.85 28.27
CA CYS A 58 -13.21 -16.28 27.78
C CYS A 58 -12.32 -16.88 28.88
N SER A 59 -11.36 -17.70 28.46
CA SER A 59 -10.31 -18.24 29.30
C SER A 59 -9.49 -17.11 29.92
N LYS A 60 -9.12 -17.28 31.20
CA LYS A 60 -8.32 -16.29 31.95
C LYS A 60 -6.81 -16.37 31.67
N ARG A 61 -6.36 -17.45 31.02
CA ARG A 61 -4.94 -17.80 30.86
C ARG A 61 -4.48 -17.95 29.40
N TYR A 62 -5.38 -18.42 28.54
CA TYR A 62 -5.12 -18.66 27.13
C TYR A 62 -5.90 -17.72 26.21
N ALA A 63 -5.22 -17.28 25.16
CA ALA A 63 -5.76 -16.49 24.05
C ALA A 63 -5.22 -17.04 22.72
N GLY A 64 -5.76 -16.62 21.57
CA GLY A 64 -5.26 -17.10 20.28
C GLY A 64 -5.33 -16.09 19.16
N ILE A 65 -4.35 -16.11 18.25
CA ILE A 65 -4.34 -15.31 17.02
C ILE A 65 -4.61 -16.26 15.86
N ARG A 66 -5.60 -15.93 15.03
CA ARG A 66 -5.85 -16.67 13.76
C ARG A 66 -4.67 -16.43 12.83
N GLN A 67 -4.07 -17.49 12.30
CA GLN A 67 -3.00 -17.39 11.31
C GLN A 67 -3.60 -17.08 9.94
N THR A 68 -3.92 -15.80 9.73
CA THR A 68 -4.30 -15.22 8.44
C THR A 68 -3.26 -14.17 8.06
N GLU A 69 -3.21 -13.80 6.78
CA GLU A 69 -2.33 -12.72 6.29
C GLU A 69 -2.58 -11.42 7.05
N ASP A 70 -3.84 -11.07 7.28
CA ASP A 70 -4.27 -9.90 8.05
C ASP A 70 -3.70 -9.86 9.48
N ASN A 71 -3.49 -11.02 10.11
CA ASN A 71 -3.06 -11.12 11.50
C ASN A 71 -1.54 -11.35 11.66
N SER A 72 -0.79 -11.40 10.55
CA SER A 72 0.68 -11.62 10.55
C SER A 72 1.45 -10.60 11.40
N HIS A 73 0.95 -9.36 11.46
CA HIS A 73 1.50 -8.30 12.30
C HIS A 73 1.28 -8.55 13.80
N LEU A 74 0.12 -9.09 14.19
CA LEU A 74 -0.16 -9.50 15.58
C LEU A 74 0.73 -10.67 15.99
N VAL A 75 0.95 -11.64 15.09
CA VAL A 75 1.86 -12.77 15.35
C VAL A 75 3.30 -12.27 15.58
N SER A 76 3.78 -11.37 14.72
CA SER A 76 5.11 -10.78 14.83
C SER A 76 5.28 -10.01 16.14
N LEU A 77 4.27 -9.25 16.54
CA LEU A 77 4.26 -8.54 17.82
C LEU A 77 4.27 -9.49 19.03
N ALA A 78 3.49 -10.58 18.99
CA ALA A 78 3.46 -11.58 20.05
C ALA A 78 4.83 -12.24 20.23
N ILE A 79 5.51 -12.61 19.13
CA ILE A 79 6.86 -13.17 19.16
C ILE A 79 7.85 -12.17 19.77
N ALA A 80 7.81 -10.92 19.30
CA ALA A 80 8.70 -9.86 19.82
C ALA A 80 8.47 -9.59 21.31
N ALA A 81 7.20 -9.56 21.76
CA ALA A 81 6.85 -9.36 23.15
C ALA A 81 7.30 -10.53 24.05
N GLN A 82 7.13 -11.77 23.60
CA GLN A 82 7.62 -12.95 24.32
C GLN A 82 9.16 -12.92 24.44
N MET A 83 9.87 -12.65 23.33
CA MET A 83 11.33 -12.60 23.33
C MET A 83 11.89 -11.48 24.20
N SER A 84 11.18 -10.35 24.27
CA SER A 84 11.58 -9.20 25.08
C SER A 84 11.05 -9.23 26.51
N GLN A 85 10.25 -10.26 26.89
CA GLN A 85 9.58 -10.36 28.19
C GLN A 85 8.82 -9.08 28.55
N ARG A 86 8.22 -8.44 27.55
CA ARG A 86 7.41 -7.24 27.74
C ARG A 86 5.96 -7.63 27.93
N ASP A 87 5.32 -6.92 28.85
CA ASP A 87 3.88 -7.02 29.01
C ASP A 87 3.18 -6.55 27.74
N VAL A 88 2.11 -7.26 27.39
CA VAL A 88 1.21 -6.90 26.29
C VAL A 88 -0.13 -6.52 26.84
N HIS A 89 -0.81 -5.65 26.11
CA HIS A 89 -2.23 -5.40 26.25
C HIS A 89 -2.97 -6.21 25.19
N ILE A 90 -4.05 -6.86 25.59
CA ILE A 90 -4.88 -7.68 24.71
C ILE A 90 -6.35 -7.34 24.86
N GLU A 91 -7.07 -7.48 23.74
CA GLU A 91 -8.52 -7.46 23.71
C GLU A 91 -9.02 -8.72 23.01
N LEU A 92 -9.87 -9.47 23.70
CA LEU A 92 -10.41 -10.75 23.23
C LEU A 92 -11.78 -10.55 22.58
N ASN A 93 -12.05 -11.34 21.56
CA ASN A 93 -13.38 -11.44 20.95
C ASN A 93 -14.16 -12.60 21.63
N PRO A 94 -15.15 -12.32 22.49
CA PRO A 94 -15.91 -13.37 23.17
C PRO A 94 -16.80 -14.20 22.23
N ASP A 95 -17.10 -13.66 21.05
CA ASP A 95 -17.94 -14.32 20.05
C ASP A 95 -17.15 -15.30 19.17
N ASP A 96 -15.80 -15.25 19.18
CA ASP A 96 -14.93 -16.17 18.43
C ASP A 96 -14.13 -17.08 19.38
N VAL A 97 -14.80 -18.15 19.81
CA VAL A 97 -14.20 -19.20 20.65
C VAL A 97 -13.58 -20.28 19.76
N TYR A 98 -12.25 -20.28 19.65
CA TYR A 98 -11.52 -21.25 18.83
C TYR A 98 -11.31 -22.60 19.53
N TYR A 99 -11.40 -22.65 20.86
CA TYR A 99 -11.31 -23.89 21.63
C TYR A 99 -12.36 -23.94 22.74
N PRO A 100 -13.55 -24.50 22.46
CA PRO A 100 -14.71 -24.44 23.36
C PRO A 100 -14.52 -25.12 24.71
N ALA A 101 -13.73 -26.20 24.80
CA ALA A 101 -13.56 -26.97 26.04
C ALA A 101 -12.94 -26.14 27.19
N GLU A 102 -12.19 -25.10 26.85
CA GLU A 102 -11.57 -24.19 27.83
C GLU A 102 -11.96 -22.72 27.60
N ASN A 103 -12.99 -22.47 26.77
CA ASN A 103 -13.41 -21.11 26.39
C ASN A 103 -12.27 -20.22 25.86
N ARG A 104 -11.35 -20.78 25.06
CA ARG A 104 -10.24 -19.96 24.51
C ARG A 104 -10.77 -19.11 23.35
N CYS A 105 -10.67 -17.79 23.52
CA CYS A 105 -11.15 -16.80 22.57
C CYS A 105 -10.02 -16.27 21.69
N SER A 106 -10.36 -15.82 20.49
CA SER A 106 -9.40 -15.14 19.62
C SER A 106 -9.12 -13.71 20.08
N ILE A 107 -7.95 -13.22 19.71
CA ILE A 107 -7.50 -11.85 19.92
C ILE A 107 -7.92 -11.03 18.70
N TYR A 108 -8.57 -9.89 18.93
CA TYR A 108 -8.78 -8.90 17.87
C TYR A 108 -7.83 -7.70 17.99
N ARG A 109 -7.23 -7.47 19.17
CA ARG A 109 -6.20 -6.44 19.36
C ARG A 109 -5.08 -6.91 20.30
N LEU A 110 -3.84 -6.65 19.89
CA LEU A 110 -2.62 -6.86 20.67
C LEU A 110 -1.73 -5.62 20.57
N SER A 111 -1.24 -5.12 21.70
CA SER A 111 -0.27 -4.01 21.76
C SER A 111 0.72 -4.21 22.90
N LEU A 112 1.79 -3.41 22.96
CA LEU A 112 2.69 -3.42 24.11
C LEU A 112 2.08 -2.64 25.29
N ALA A 113 2.21 -3.17 26.51
CA ALA A 113 1.75 -2.49 27.71
C ALA A 113 2.51 -1.16 27.88
N GLY A 114 1.76 -0.09 28.20
CA GLY A 114 2.26 1.28 28.27
C GLY A 114 1.95 2.13 27.02
N TYR A 115 1.41 1.55 25.96
CA TYR A 115 0.74 2.30 24.90
C TYR A 115 -0.65 2.69 25.38
N SER A 116 -0.82 3.91 25.89
CA SER A 116 -2.14 4.47 26.18
C SER A 116 -2.80 4.88 24.87
N ASP A 117 -3.84 4.15 24.47
CA ASP A 117 -4.77 4.64 23.45
C ASP A 117 -5.38 5.97 23.97
N PRO A 118 -5.25 7.10 23.26
CA PRO A 118 -5.96 8.30 23.66
C PRO A 118 -7.46 8.00 23.54
N GLY A 119 -8.12 7.70 24.67
CA GLY A 119 -9.50 7.21 24.76
C GLY A 119 -10.55 8.09 24.08
N GLY A 120 -10.57 8.06 22.76
CA GLY A 120 -11.65 8.50 21.90
C GLY A 120 -12.55 7.32 21.58
N GLU A 121 -13.76 7.66 21.17
CA GLU A 121 -14.70 6.77 20.49
C GLU A 121 -13.97 5.78 19.56
N PRO A 122 -14.39 4.49 19.47
CA PRO A 122 -13.82 3.57 18.49
C PRO A 122 -13.76 4.31 17.16
N PRO A 123 -12.62 4.25 16.45
CA PRO A 123 -12.51 4.95 15.18
C PRO A 123 -13.73 4.57 14.35
N PRO A 124 -14.37 5.53 13.66
CA PRO A 124 -15.44 5.20 12.75
C PRO A 124 -14.98 4.01 11.90
N PRO A 125 -15.88 3.06 11.56
CA PRO A 125 -15.52 1.94 10.70
C PRO A 125 -14.69 2.51 9.55
N PRO A 126 -13.55 1.85 9.22
CA PRO A 126 -12.59 2.41 8.27
C PRO A 126 -13.36 3.00 7.10
N PRO A 127 -13.06 4.24 6.68
CA PRO A 127 -13.73 4.82 5.53
C PRO A 127 -13.71 3.78 4.42
N ALA A 128 -14.75 3.74 3.59
CA ALA A 128 -14.99 2.73 2.55
C ALA A 128 -13.88 2.59 1.47
N ASN A 129 -12.66 3.05 1.78
CA ASN A 129 -11.46 3.13 0.98
C ASN A 129 -10.35 2.19 1.51
N ASP A 130 -10.56 1.48 2.63
CA ASP A 130 -9.67 0.43 3.16
C ASP A 130 -9.93 -0.91 2.44
N GLU A 131 -10.24 -0.83 1.14
CA GLU A 131 -10.20 -1.98 0.25
C GLU A 131 -8.74 -2.42 0.14
N ASP A 132 -8.51 -3.72 0.31
CA ASP A 132 -7.19 -4.34 0.18
C ASP A 132 -6.47 -3.75 -1.05
N VAL A 133 -5.29 -3.16 -0.82
CA VAL A 133 -4.53 -2.45 -1.84
C VAL A 133 -4.02 -3.38 -2.95
N LEU A 134 -3.98 -4.69 -2.67
CA LEU A 134 -3.65 -5.75 -3.63
C LEU A 134 -4.88 -6.31 -4.35
N ALA A 135 -6.09 -5.98 -3.89
CA ALA A 135 -7.30 -6.51 -4.50
C ALA A 135 -7.44 -6.02 -5.96
N PRO A 136 -7.67 -6.95 -6.92
CA PRO A 136 -7.78 -6.58 -8.32
C PRO A 136 -9.03 -5.74 -8.62
N ASP A 137 -10.05 -5.81 -7.76
CA ASP A 137 -11.29 -5.04 -7.84
C ASP A 137 -11.29 -3.77 -6.97
N ASN A 138 -10.13 -3.38 -6.42
CA ASN A 138 -10.00 -2.14 -5.66
C ASN A 138 -10.45 -0.95 -6.50
N ALA A 139 -11.50 -0.25 -6.06
CA ALA A 139 -12.10 0.85 -6.79
C ALA A 139 -11.14 2.03 -7.00
N ASN A 140 -10.10 2.14 -6.17
CA ASN A 140 -9.08 3.17 -6.29
C ASN A 140 -7.95 2.79 -7.23
N LEU A 141 -7.76 1.50 -7.53
CA LEU A 141 -6.79 1.03 -8.52
C LEU A 141 -7.30 1.37 -9.92
N LYS A 142 -6.55 2.21 -10.65
CA LYS A 142 -6.95 2.68 -11.99
C LYS A 142 -6.15 2.06 -13.10
N LEU A 143 -4.90 1.73 -12.84
CA LEU A 143 -4.02 1.03 -13.78
C LEU A 143 -3.24 -0.01 -13.00
N HIS A 144 -3.15 -1.21 -13.55
CA HIS A 144 -2.30 -2.28 -13.03
C HIS A 144 -1.66 -3.03 -14.19
N TYR A 145 -0.33 -2.99 -14.25
CA TYR A 145 0.45 -3.76 -15.19
C TYR A 145 1.36 -4.66 -14.40
N SER A 146 0.95 -5.92 -14.33
CA SER A 146 1.71 -6.95 -13.65
C SER A 146 2.92 -7.41 -14.50
N MET A 147 2.92 -7.12 -15.81
CA MET A 147 3.97 -7.41 -16.81
C MET A 147 3.98 -8.84 -17.39
N GLU A 148 3.08 -9.72 -16.96
CA GLU A 148 2.93 -11.10 -17.45
C GLU A 148 2.00 -11.19 -18.67
N ASN A 149 1.09 -10.23 -18.84
CA ASN A 149 0.10 -10.26 -19.91
C ASN A 149 0.51 -9.31 -21.04
N ILE A 150 1.23 -9.86 -22.03
CA ILE A 150 1.67 -9.13 -23.21
C ILE A 150 1.18 -9.86 -24.48
N VAL A 151 0.50 -9.13 -25.36
CA VAL A 151 0.00 -9.65 -26.64
C VAL A 151 0.38 -8.68 -27.75
N ASP A 152 1.13 -9.14 -28.75
CA ASP A 152 1.52 -8.34 -29.93
C ASP A 152 2.08 -6.94 -29.57
N SER A 153 3.06 -6.89 -28.67
CA SER A 153 3.65 -5.65 -28.13
C SER A 153 2.65 -4.75 -27.36
N THR A 154 1.51 -5.28 -26.97
CA THR A 154 0.55 -4.60 -26.09
C THR A 154 0.65 -5.21 -24.69
N LEU A 155 1.13 -4.42 -23.73
CA LEU A 155 1.08 -4.74 -22.31
C LEU A 155 -0.33 -4.45 -21.80
N ILE A 156 -0.99 -5.50 -21.29
CA ILE A 156 -2.37 -5.44 -20.83
C ILE A 156 -2.43 -4.73 -19.47
N ASP A 157 -3.37 -3.81 -19.34
CA ASP A 157 -3.80 -3.28 -18.05
C ASP A 157 -4.81 -4.26 -17.44
N GLU A 158 -4.47 -4.84 -16.30
CA GLU A 158 -5.30 -5.80 -15.57
C GLU A 158 -6.62 -5.19 -15.09
N THR A 159 -6.72 -3.85 -15.00
CA THR A 159 -7.98 -3.15 -14.71
C THR A 159 -8.85 -2.97 -15.96
N GLY A 160 -8.30 -3.22 -17.15
CA GLY A 160 -9.00 -3.28 -18.43
C GLY A 160 -9.16 -1.97 -19.19
N ASN A 161 -8.52 -0.87 -18.76
CA ASN A 161 -8.83 0.46 -19.28
C ASN A 161 -7.69 1.10 -20.10
N PHE A 162 -6.43 0.79 -19.79
CA PHE A 162 -5.28 1.58 -20.24
C PHE A 162 -4.13 0.74 -20.80
N ASN A 163 -4.39 -0.18 -21.73
CA ASN A 163 -3.32 -0.99 -22.32
C ASN A 163 -2.15 -0.13 -22.86
N ILE A 164 -0.92 -0.56 -22.60
CA ILE A 164 0.29 0.11 -23.05
C ILE A 164 0.75 -0.51 -24.38
N THR A 165 0.94 0.33 -25.40
CA THR A 165 1.67 -0.07 -26.61
C THR A 165 3.17 0.06 -26.36
N LEU A 166 3.88 -1.06 -26.39
CA LEU A 166 5.33 -1.15 -26.22
C LEU A 166 6.07 -0.98 -27.54
N ASN A 167 7.26 -0.40 -27.46
CA ASN A 167 8.26 -0.36 -28.52
C ASN A 167 9.58 -0.89 -27.96
N GLY A 168 10.07 -2.00 -28.51
CA GLY A 168 11.42 -2.54 -28.27
C GLY A 168 11.64 -3.29 -26.94
N ALA A 169 10.88 -2.95 -25.89
CA ALA A 169 10.98 -3.62 -24.59
C ALA A 169 10.80 -5.14 -24.70
N THR A 170 11.63 -5.88 -23.97
CA THR A 170 11.66 -7.36 -24.00
C THR A 170 11.31 -7.96 -22.65
N GLU A 171 10.74 -9.16 -22.66
CA GLU A 171 10.43 -9.91 -21.44
C GLU A 171 11.71 -10.34 -20.69
N THR A 172 11.65 -10.31 -19.35
CA THR A 172 12.74 -10.73 -18.47
C THR A 172 12.18 -11.34 -17.19
N ALA A 173 13.04 -11.87 -16.32
CA ALA A 173 12.62 -12.27 -14.97
C ALA A 173 12.29 -11.02 -14.13
N GLY A 174 11.08 -10.97 -13.59
CA GLY A 174 10.57 -9.90 -12.74
C GLY A 174 11.05 -10.00 -11.29
N TYR A 175 10.52 -9.10 -10.46
CA TYR A 175 10.52 -9.28 -9.01
C TYR A 175 9.52 -10.38 -8.63
N LEU A 176 8.32 -10.34 -9.21
CA LEU A 176 7.31 -11.39 -9.20
C LEU A 176 7.12 -11.90 -10.63
N GLY A 177 7.48 -13.15 -10.89
CA GLY A 177 7.24 -13.78 -12.18
C GLY A 177 8.01 -13.11 -13.33
N GLN A 178 7.29 -12.45 -14.22
CA GLN A 178 7.82 -11.83 -15.44
C GLN A 178 7.87 -10.32 -15.28
N GLY A 179 8.97 -9.72 -15.72
CA GLY A 179 9.11 -8.27 -15.83
C GLY A 179 9.39 -7.84 -17.27
N LEU A 180 9.54 -6.54 -17.45
CA LEU A 180 9.98 -5.94 -18.73
C LEU A 180 11.36 -5.30 -18.61
N HIS A 181 12.23 -5.62 -19.56
CA HIS A 181 13.53 -5.03 -19.75
C HIS A 181 13.48 -3.89 -20.77
N PHE A 182 14.11 -2.78 -20.42
CA PHE A 182 14.32 -1.61 -21.29
C PHE A 182 15.83 -1.38 -21.47
N ASP A 183 16.28 -1.23 -22.71
CA ASP A 183 17.70 -1.19 -23.08
C ASP A 183 18.38 0.18 -22.90
N GLY A 184 17.58 1.24 -22.73
CA GLY A 184 18.06 2.62 -22.59
C GLY A 184 18.45 3.32 -23.89
N GLU A 185 18.14 2.75 -25.06
CA GLU A 185 18.41 3.34 -26.36
C GLU A 185 17.15 3.87 -27.06
N ASP A 186 16.14 3.02 -27.24
CA ASP A 186 14.87 3.40 -27.88
C ASP A 186 13.64 2.63 -27.38
N ASP A 187 13.74 1.92 -26.25
CA ASP A 187 12.61 1.21 -25.65
C ASP A 187 11.67 2.14 -24.87
N TYR A 188 10.36 2.01 -25.12
CA TYR A 188 9.34 2.77 -24.39
C TYR A 188 7.94 2.13 -24.45
N GLY A 189 7.01 2.64 -23.65
CA GLY A 189 5.59 2.36 -23.76
C GLY A 189 4.74 3.64 -23.85
N THR A 190 3.56 3.54 -24.46
CA THR A 190 2.58 4.64 -24.48
C THR A 190 1.16 4.16 -24.23
N ALA A 191 0.36 4.98 -23.55
CA ALA A 191 -1.07 4.77 -23.34
C ALA A 191 -1.80 6.12 -23.28
N ASP A 192 -3.07 6.17 -23.68
CA ASP A 192 -3.90 7.37 -23.54
C ASP A 192 -4.42 7.48 -22.10
N LEU A 193 -4.17 8.60 -21.40
CA LEU A 193 -4.63 8.82 -20.02
C LEU A 193 -5.90 9.67 -19.94
N ALA A 194 -6.50 10.07 -21.07
CA ALA A 194 -7.63 11.00 -21.09
C ALA A 194 -8.78 10.59 -20.16
N ALA A 195 -9.06 9.29 -20.05
CA ALA A 195 -10.14 8.76 -19.22
C ALA A 195 -9.88 8.85 -17.71
N LEU A 196 -8.66 9.16 -17.24
CA LEU A 196 -8.39 9.42 -15.82
C LEU A 196 -9.00 10.74 -15.32
N GLY A 197 -9.27 11.70 -16.22
CA GLY A 197 -9.82 13.00 -15.86
C GLY A 197 -8.91 13.82 -14.95
N THR A 198 -9.48 14.63 -14.07
CA THR A 198 -8.72 15.43 -13.10
C THR A 198 -8.61 14.70 -11.77
N LEU A 199 -7.39 14.56 -11.26
CA LEU A 199 -7.10 13.90 -9.98
C LEU A 199 -6.41 14.87 -9.01
N ASP A 200 -6.93 14.95 -7.79
CA ASP A 200 -6.34 15.73 -6.69
C ASP A 200 -5.33 14.91 -5.86
N ALA A 201 -5.38 13.59 -6.00
CA ALA A 201 -4.52 12.64 -5.33
C ALA A 201 -4.19 11.48 -6.28
N ILE A 202 -2.99 10.92 -6.11
CA ILE A 202 -2.51 9.79 -6.89
C ILE A 202 -1.48 9.00 -6.09
N THR A 203 -1.39 7.70 -6.34
CA THR A 203 -0.22 6.91 -5.95
C THR A 203 0.28 6.13 -7.15
N VAL A 204 1.59 6.11 -7.33
CA VAL A 204 2.27 5.27 -8.31
C VAL A 204 3.21 4.34 -7.56
N SER A 205 3.08 3.03 -7.76
CA SER A 205 3.96 2.01 -7.16
C SER A 205 4.48 1.11 -8.27
N PHE A 206 5.75 0.71 -8.17
CA PHE A 206 6.34 -0.31 -9.02
C PHE A 206 7.64 -0.84 -8.41
N TRP A 207 8.00 -2.05 -8.81
CA TRP A 207 9.33 -2.61 -8.60
C TRP A 207 10.23 -2.25 -9.78
N ALA A 208 11.45 -1.81 -9.50
CA ALA A 208 12.43 -1.57 -10.55
C ALA A 208 13.83 -2.04 -10.17
N LYS A 209 14.57 -2.55 -11.15
CA LYS A 209 15.98 -2.89 -11.07
C LYS A 209 16.74 -2.12 -12.14
N MET A 210 17.29 -0.97 -11.75
CA MET A 210 17.74 0.07 -12.68
C MET A 210 19.26 0.19 -12.69
N ARG A 211 19.86 0.45 -13.86
CA ARG A 211 21.27 0.88 -13.94
C ARG A 211 21.40 2.36 -13.60
N PHE A 212 22.61 2.80 -13.22
CA PHE A 212 22.82 4.21 -12.85
C PHE A 212 22.25 5.17 -13.92
N PRO A 213 21.23 5.96 -13.56
CA PRO A 213 20.51 6.76 -14.53
C PRO A 213 21.36 7.95 -14.94
N ASN A 214 21.85 7.93 -16.19
CA ASN A 214 22.59 9.03 -16.79
C ASN A 214 21.70 9.78 -17.80
N ARG A 215 21.94 11.08 -18.01
CA ARG A 215 21.21 11.93 -18.98
C ARG A 215 19.75 12.24 -18.64
N GLY A 216 19.29 11.86 -17.45
CA GLY A 216 17.97 12.19 -16.91
C GLY A 216 16.86 11.38 -17.55
N PRO A 217 16.90 10.03 -17.47
CA PRO A 217 15.82 9.19 -17.95
C PRO A 217 14.53 9.46 -17.18
N VAL A 218 13.42 9.05 -17.78
CA VAL A 218 12.08 9.23 -17.25
C VAL A 218 11.48 7.84 -17.08
N ALA A 219 10.93 7.55 -15.91
CA ALA A 219 10.20 6.31 -15.68
C ALA A 219 8.75 6.43 -16.18
N LEU A 220 8.09 7.54 -15.84
CA LEU A 220 6.69 7.80 -16.19
C LEU A 220 6.50 9.30 -16.43
N ILE A 221 5.79 9.69 -17.48
CA ILE A 221 5.44 11.09 -17.76
C ILE A 221 4.06 11.20 -18.39
N ALA A 222 3.26 12.17 -17.98
CA ALA A 222 2.07 12.59 -18.69
C ALA A 222 2.42 13.73 -19.65
N GLN A 223 2.20 13.50 -20.94
CA GLN A 223 2.50 14.41 -22.03
C GLN A 223 1.23 15.04 -22.62
N PRO A 224 1.26 16.26 -23.16
CA PRO A 224 2.43 17.13 -23.29
C PRO A 224 2.88 17.67 -21.92
N PHE A 225 4.18 17.98 -21.83
CA PHE A 225 4.73 18.65 -20.65
C PHE A 225 4.06 20.01 -20.45
N ASP A 226 3.60 20.26 -19.24
CA ASP A 226 3.10 21.55 -18.79
C ASP A 226 3.60 21.75 -17.36
N VAL A 227 4.37 22.81 -17.15
CA VAL A 227 4.97 23.12 -15.84
C VAL A 227 3.91 23.36 -14.75
N HIS A 228 2.70 23.75 -15.14
CA HIS A 228 1.58 23.99 -14.23
C HIS A 228 0.63 22.80 -14.08
N ASN A 229 0.82 21.74 -14.88
CA ASN A 229 -0.03 20.55 -14.90
C ASN A 229 0.82 19.31 -15.25
N GLN A 230 1.70 18.91 -14.32
CA GLN A 230 2.69 17.87 -14.54
C GLN A 230 2.39 16.60 -13.74
N PHE A 231 2.58 15.45 -14.38
CA PHE A 231 2.79 14.15 -13.73
C PHE A 231 4.08 13.59 -14.33
N ASN A 232 5.13 13.42 -13.53
CA ASN A 232 6.44 12.96 -14.02
C ASN A 232 7.30 12.34 -12.92
N ILE A 233 7.86 11.16 -13.18
CA ILE A 233 8.90 10.52 -12.39
C ILE A 233 10.17 10.49 -13.23
N HIS A 234 11.15 11.30 -12.87
CA HIS A 234 12.34 11.50 -13.70
C HIS A 234 13.61 11.69 -12.89
N PHE A 235 14.73 11.45 -13.56
CA PHE A 235 16.05 11.68 -13.01
C PHE A 235 16.62 13.04 -13.43
N SER A 236 17.44 13.64 -12.57
CA SER A 236 18.22 14.82 -12.95
C SER A 236 19.13 14.51 -14.15
N ARG A 237 19.30 15.49 -15.06
CA ARG A 237 20.20 15.34 -16.23
C ARG A 237 21.65 15.04 -15.85
N GLN A 238 22.09 15.58 -14.72
CA GLN A 238 23.44 15.36 -14.18
C GLN A 238 23.55 14.02 -13.42
N GLY A 239 22.46 13.25 -13.32
CA GLY A 239 22.35 12.07 -12.47
C GLY A 239 22.26 12.44 -10.98
N GLY A 240 22.02 11.42 -10.15
CA GLY A 240 22.12 11.53 -8.69
C GLY A 240 20.89 12.06 -7.96
N LYS A 241 19.80 12.42 -8.66
CA LYS A 241 18.51 12.73 -8.02
C LYS A 241 17.36 12.11 -8.79
N LEU A 242 16.39 11.60 -8.05
CA LEU A 242 15.10 11.14 -8.52
C LEU A 242 14.04 12.16 -8.08
N TYR A 243 13.19 12.56 -9.01
CA TYR A 243 12.15 13.56 -8.81
C TYR A 243 10.78 12.96 -9.05
N TRP A 244 9.84 13.41 -8.21
CA TRP A 244 8.42 13.19 -8.33
C TRP A 244 7.74 14.54 -8.52
N ASP A 245 7.19 14.74 -9.71
CA ASP A 245 6.46 15.96 -10.08
C ASP A 245 4.97 15.64 -10.19
N PHE A 246 4.17 16.38 -9.43
CA PHE A 246 2.71 16.30 -9.45
C PHE A 246 2.10 17.70 -9.29
N GLY A 247 1.28 18.12 -10.24
CA GLY A 247 0.63 19.43 -10.27
C GLY A 247 1.52 20.55 -10.82
N ASP A 248 1.57 21.70 -10.13
CA ASP A 248 2.31 22.88 -10.57
C ASP A 248 3.75 22.87 -10.02
N VAL A 249 4.68 22.40 -10.85
CA VAL A 249 6.11 22.32 -10.52
C VAL A 249 6.71 23.70 -10.27
N ALA A 250 6.17 24.76 -10.87
CA ALA A 250 6.62 26.14 -10.60
C ALA A 250 6.16 26.63 -9.22
N ARG A 251 5.18 25.97 -8.59
CA ARG A 251 4.58 26.36 -7.30
C ARG A 251 4.60 25.26 -6.24
N GLN A 252 5.69 24.48 -6.21
CA GLN A 252 6.02 23.46 -5.20
C GLN A 252 5.57 22.02 -5.50
N GLY A 253 5.01 21.74 -6.68
CA GLY A 253 4.65 20.39 -7.14
C GLY A 253 5.85 19.50 -7.50
N ARG A 254 6.90 19.48 -6.67
CA ARG A 254 8.09 18.64 -6.84
C ARG A 254 8.66 18.17 -5.50
N ALA A 255 8.73 16.85 -5.33
CA ALA A 255 9.55 16.17 -4.34
C ALA A 255 10.77 15.54 -5.01
N GLY A 256 11.82 15.26 -4.24
CA GLY A 256 12.98 14.56 -4.79
C GLY A 256 13.94 14.08 -3.73
N ILE A 257 14.59 12.96 -4.03
CA ILE A 257 15.56 12.28 -3.19
C ILE A 257 16.92 12.22 -3.89
N ARG A 258 17.99 12.04 -3.10
CA ARG A 258 19.29 11.68 -3.67
C ARG A 258 19.22 10.22 -4.10
N TRP A 259 19.73 9.93 -5.30
CA TRP A 259 19.88 8.55 -5.73
C TRP A 259 20.92 7.84 -4.87
N ASN A 260 20.54 6.71 -4.28
CA ASN A 260 21.45 5.85 -3.55
C ASN A 260 21.96 4.75 -4.49
N ARG A 261 23.29 4.65 -4.61
CA ARG A 261 23.92 3.63 -5.47
C ARG A 261 23.64 2.20 -5.02
N ALA A 262 23.22 1.99 -3.77
CA ALA A 262 22.82 0.67 -3.28
C ALA A 262 21.56 0.12 -3.98
N TRP A 263 20.79 0.97 -4.68
CA TRP A 263 19.62 0.55 -5.47
C TRP A 263 19.98 0.17 -6.92
N GLU A 264 21.22 0.41 -7.34
CA GLU A 264 21.65 0.06 -8.70
C GLU A 264 21.67 -1.45 -8.88
N GLU A 265 21.09 -1.90 -10.00
CA GLU A 265 21.01 -3.31 -10.37
C GLU A 265 20.38 -4.22 -9.29
N THR A 266 19.61 -3.62 -8.37
CA THR A 266 18.91 -4.31 -7.28
C THR A 266 17.41 -3.99 -7.36
N TRP A 267 16.56 -5.01 -7.26
CA TRP A 267 15.12 -4.81 -7.17
C TRP A 267 14.78 -3.92 -5.99
N THR A 268 14.17 -2.79 -6.29
CA THR A 268 13.81 -1.76 -5.32
C THR A 268 12.38 -1.35 -5.58
N HIS A 269 11.56 -1.37 -4.53
CA HIS A 269 10.18 -0.92 -4.60
C HIS A 269 10.13 0.59 -4.44
N PHE A 270 9.58 1.28 -5.42
CA PHE A 270 9.37 2.72 -5.36
C PHE A 270 7.88 3.01 -5.25
N THR A 271 7.51 3.93 -4.36
CA THR A 271 6.13 4.43 -4.28
C THR A 271 6.11 5.93 -4.17
N PHE A 272 5.32 6.58 -5.02
CA PHE A 272 5.17 8.02 -5.10
C PHE A 272 3.72 8.37 -4.80
N THR A 273 3.47 9.10 -3.72
CA THR A 273 2.11 9.53 -3.39
C THR A 273 1.99 11.04 -3.58
N ALA A 274 0.80 11.50 -3.94
CA ALA A 274 0.40 12.89 -3.86
C ALA A 274 -1.05 12.95 -3.35
N GLY A 275 -1.36 13.89 -2.48
CA GLY A 275 -2.70 14.08 -1.94
C GLY A 275 -2.70 14.99 -0.71
N THR A 276 -3.58 14.70 0.25
CA THR A 276 -3.72 15.48 1.49
C THR A 276 -2.42 15.55 2.31
N ASP A 277 -1.64 14.47 2.31
CA ASP A 277 -0.36 14.37 3.04
C ASP A 277 0.83 14.94 2.24
N GLY A 278 0.55 15.58 1.10
CA GLY A 278 1.56 16.15 0.22
C GLY A 278 2.17 15.16 -0.75
N LEU A 279 3.31 15.54 -1.36
CA LEU A 279 4.10 14.66 -2.23
C LEU A 279 5.07 13.86 -1.39
N ASN A 280 4.96 12.54 -1.42
CA ASN A 280 5.85 11.64 -0.72
C ASN A 280 6.57 10.69 -1.69
N ILE A 281 7.79 10.31 -1.32
CA ILE A 281 8.56 9.28 -2.01
C ILE A 281 8.94 8.23 -0.99
N TYR A 282 8.55 6.98 -1.23
CA TYR A 282 8.90 5.82 -0.45
C TYR A 282 9.82 4.91 -1.25
N VAL A 283 10.78 4.31 -0.56
CA VAL A 283 11.70 3.32 -1.11
C VAL A 283 11.74 2.12 -0.18
N ASN A 284 11.40 0.93 -0.69
CA ASN A 284 11.29 -0.32 0.09
C ASN A 284 10.43 -0.14 1.36
N GLY A 285 9.27 0.51 1.21
CA GLY A 285 8.34 0.79 2.32
C GLY A 285 8.72 2.00 3.21
N ASN A 286 9.94 2.53 3.11
CA ASN A 286 10.41 3.62 3.96
C ASN A 286 10.20 4.99 3.31
N LEU A 287 9.72 5.97 4.08
CA LEU A 287 9.56 7.35 3.63
C LEU A 287 10.92 8.06 3.48
N GLU A 288 11.30 8.39 2.25
CA GLU A 288 12.58 9.05 1.92
C GLU A 288 12.44 10.56 1.68
N ALA A 289 11.25 11.03 1.27
CA ALA A 289 10.96 12.45 1.14
C ALA A 289 9.49 12.75 1.36
N SER A 290 9.22 13.94 1.92
CA SER A 290 7.87 14.51 2.05
C SER A 290 7.87 16.01 1.76
N ARG A 291 6.84 16.49 1.06
CA ARG A 291 6.62 17.89 0.67
C ARG A 291 5.14 18.25 0.83
N GLY A 292 4.83 19.17 1.73
CA GLY A 292 3.45 19.46 2.18
C GLY A 292 2.52 20.22 1.22
N LYS A 293 2.63 20.06 -0.11
CA LYS A 293 1.64 20.58 -1.07
C LYS A 293 1.50 19.67 -2.28
N ALA A 294 0.40 18.96 -2.40
CA ALA A 294 -0.06 18.40 -3.68
C ALA A 294 -1.05 19.36 -4.35
N GLN A 295 -1.08 19.35 -5.66
CA GLN A 295 -2.05 20.09 -6.47
C GLN A 295 -2.63 19.13 -7.50
N SER A 296 -3.82 19.44 -8.01
CA SER A 296 -4.49 18.62 -9.00
C SER A 296 -3.71 18.50 -10.31
N VAL A 297 -3.83 17.35 -10.97
CA VAL A 297 -3.41 17.17 -12.37
C VAL A 297 -4.63 16.83 -13.22
N ASP A 298 -4.77 17.51 -14.35
CA ASP A 298 -5.74 17.18 -15.39
C ASP A 298 -5.11 16.29 -16.46
N PHE A 299 -5.59 15.05 -16.55
CA PHE A 299 -5.16 14.05 -17.52
C PHE A 299 -6.00 14.03 -18.80
N SER A 300 -7.07 14.83 -18.90
CA SER A 300 -8.05 14.77 -19.99
C SER A 300 -7.47 14.95 -21.40
N GLN A 301 -6.28 15.54 -21.52
CA GLN A 301 -5.53 15.73 -22.76
C GLN A 301 -4.10 15.20 -22.64
N LYS A 302 -3.91 14.14 -21.84
CA LYS A 302 -2.59 13.57 -21.56
C LYS A 302 -2.41 12.17 -22.12
N THR A 303 -1.22 11.91 -22.64
CA THR A 303 -0.73 10.57 -22.99
C THR A 303 0.36 10.17 -22.02
N LEU A 304 0.34 8.94 -21.54
CA LEU A 304 1.42 8.35 -20.77
C LEU A 304 2.62 8.06 -21.69
N GLY A 305 3.79 8.55 -21.31
CA GLY A 305 5.08 8.05 -21.75
C GLY A 305 5.69 7.20 -20.66
N PHE A 306 5.90 5.91 -20.94
CA PHE A 306 6.53 4.95 -20.05
C PHE A 306 7.97 4.71 -20.47
N MET A 307 8.91 4.81 -19.52
CA MET A 307 10.35 4.68 -19.72
C MET A 307 10.95 5.64 -20.77
N HIS A 308 10.28 6.78 -20.98
CA HIS A 308 10.49 7.68 -22.12
C HIS A 308 10.51 9.16 -21.73
N HIS A 309 11.47 9.91 -22.26
CA HIS A 309 11.56 11.36 -22.07
C HIS A 309 11.13 12.14 -23.33
N THR A 310 10.22 13.09 -23.16
CA THR A 310 9.94 14.11 -24.18
C THR A 310 10.11 15.51 -23.65
N ARG A 311 10.75 16.39 -24.44
CA ARG A 311 10.80 17.82 -24.12
C ARG A 311 9.54 18.53 -24.59
N PRO A 312 9.24 19.70 -24.00
CA PRO A 312 8.33 20.65 -24.64
C PRO A 312 8.78 20.92 -26.09
N GLY A 313 7.87 20.71 -27.05
CA GLY A 313 8.09 21.00 -28.48
C GLY A 313 8.71 19.88 -29.32
N ASP A 314 9.00 18.70 -28.75
CA ASP A 314 9.42 17.55 -29.56
C ASP A 314 8.20 16.90 -30.23
N SER A 315 8.14 17.00 -31.57
CA SER A 315 7.21 16.19 -32.37
C SER A 315 7.60 14.72 -32.32
N ALA A 316 6.69 13.82 -32.74
CA ALA A 316 6.97 12.39 -32.75
C ALA A 316 8.17 11.96 -33.62
N ALA A 317 8.59 12.80 -34.56
CA ALA A 317 9.79 12.57 -35.35
C ALA A 317 11.10 12.93 -34.60
N ASN A 318 11.05 13.73 -33.53
CA ASN A 318 12.23 14.18 -32.77
C ASN A 318 12.63 13.22 -31.63
N PHE A 319 11.82 12.21 -31.34
CA PHE A 319 12.01 11.22 -30.26
C PHE A 319 13.40 10.56 -30.28
N ARG A 320 13.98 10.31 -31.47
CA ARG A 320 15.29 9.64 -31.64
C ARG A 320 16.52 10.48 -31.25
N ARG A 321 16.37 11.79 -31.01
CA ARG A 321 17.53 12.69 -30.81
C ARG A 321 17.93 12.90 -29.36
N HIS A 322 17.11 12.47 -28.39
CA HIS A 322 17.35 12.69 -26.97
C HIS A 322 17.38 11.35 -26.23
N LYS A 323 18.57 10.74 -26.15
CA LYS A 323 18.87 9.47 -25.47
C LYS A 323 18.68 9.56 -23.94
N ALA A 324 17.43 9.68 -23.50
CA ALA A 324 17.02 9.72 -22.09
C ALA A 324 15.95 8.63 -21.85
N PHE A 325 16.19 7.45 -22.40
CA PHE A 325 15.41 6.24 -22.17
C PHE A 325 15.93 5.55 -20.91
N MET A 326 15.04 4.83 -20.23
CA MET A 326 15.42 4.07 -19.06
C MET A 326 16.21 2.82 -19.45
N ASN A 327 17.26 2.50 -18.69
CA ASN A 327 17.94 1.21 -18.78
C ASN A 327 17.71 0.42 -17.49
N GLY A 328 16.94 -0.66 -17.58
CA GLY A 328 16.64 -1.52 -16.43
C GLY A 328 15.37 -2.33 -16.61
N ASP A 329 15.06 -3.06 -15.54
CA ASP A 329 13.89 -3.95 -15.47
C ASP A 329 12.80 -3.31 -14.59
N ILE A 330 11.54 -3.52 -14.92
CA ILE A 330 10.38 -3.04 -14.17
C ILE A 330 9.32 -4.14 -14.04
N ASP A 331 8.56 -4.07 -12.95
CA ASP A 331 7.54 -5.05 -12.59
C ASP A 331 6.46 -4.43 -11.67
N GLN A 332 5.26 -5.01 -11.66
CA GLN A 332 4.12 -4.67 -10.80
C GLN A 332 3.79 -3.17 -10.75
N LEU A 333 3.60 -2.53 -11.92
CA LEU A 333 3.23 -1.11 -11.97
C LEU A 333 1.76 -0.93 -11.59
N ARG A 334 1.49 -0.15 -10.54
CA ARG A 334 0.15 0.23 -10.11
C ARG A 334 -0.03 1.73 -10.00
N ILE A 335 -1.18 2.23 -10.43
CA ILE A 335 -1.59 3.61 -10.25
C ILE A 335 -2.96 3.67 -9.57
N PHE A 336 -3.01 4.35 -8.43
CA PHE A 336 -4.22 4.57 -7.64
C PHE A 336 -4.66 6.03 -7.74
N ASN A 337 -5.96 6.31 -7.72
CA ASN A 337 -6.52 7.68 -7.70
C ASN A 337 -6.58 8.31 -6.29
N ARG A 338 -5.73 7.85 -5.37
CA ARG A 338 -5.62 8.36 -4.00
C ARG A 338 -4.18 8.29 -3.50
N GLY A 339 -3.87 9.04 -2.46
CA GLY A 339 -2.63 8.87 -1.69
C GLY A 339 -2.75 7.62 -0.81
N LEU A 340 -1.84 6.66 -0.97
CA LEU A 340 -1.76 5.50 -0.09
C LEU A 340 -1.09 5.88 1.24
N THR A 341 -1.53 5.24 2.30
CA THR A 341 -0.95 5.31 3.64
C THR A 341 0.38 4.54 3.72
N PRO A 342 1.25 4.83 4.71
CA PRO A 342 2.47 4.04 4.90
C PRO A 342 2.24 2.53 5.05
N GLN A 343 1.09 2.11 5.62
CA GLN A 343 0.72 0.71 5.80
C GLN A 343 0.40 0.03 4.46
N GLU A 344 -0.38 0.71 3.61
CA GLU A 344 -0.70 0.22 2.27
C GLU A 344 0.54 0.17 1.37
N VAL A 345 1.43 1.16 1.49
CA VAL A 345 2.74 1.15 0.81
C VAL A 345 3.57 -0.06 1.25
N ASN A 346 3.57 -0.39 2.55
CA ASN A 346 4.25 -1.59 3.04
C ASN A 346 3.60 -2.88 2.54
N THR A 347 2.27 -2.90 2.40
CA THR A 347 1.54 -4.05 1.85
C THR A 347 1.96 -4.33 0.40
N LEU A 348 2.04 -3.29 -0.44
CA LEU A 348 2.58 -3.39 -1.80
C LEU A 348 4.05 -3.83 -1.82
N TYR A 349 4.86 -3.34 -0.86
CA TYR A 349 6.27 -3.73 -0.75
C TYR A 349 6.45 -5.20 -0.31
N SER A 350 5.54 -5.73 0.51
CA SER A 350 5.61 -7.11 0.98
C SER A 350 4.91 -8.11 0.07
N GLU A 351 4.43 -7.67 -1.09
CA GLU A 351 3.76 -8.55 -2.06
C GLU A 351 4.69 -9.69 -2.49
N THR A 352 4.15 -10.91 -2.48
CA THR A 352 4.87 -12.11 -2.91
C THR A 352 4.03 -12.89 -3.91
N LEU A 353 4.69 -13.73 -4.73
CA LEU A 353 4.00 -14.73 -5.54
C LEU A 353 3.32 -15.74 -4.60
N ASN A 354 2.01 -15.87 -4.75
CA ASN A 354 1.20 -16.87 -4.04
C ASN A 354 1.42 -18.29 -4.57
#